data_AF-A0A1J5A7E5-F1
#
_entry.id   AF-A0A1J5A7E5-F1
#
_cell.length_a   1.000
_cell.length_b   1.000
_cell.length_c   1.000
_cell.angle_alpha   90.00
_cell.angle_beta   90.00
_cell.angle_gamma   90.00
#
_symmetry.space_group_name_H-M   'P 1'
#
loop_
_entity.id
_entity.type
_entity.pdbx_description
1 polymer ?
#
loop_
_entity_poly.entity_id
_entity_poly.type
_entity_poly.pdbx_seq_one_letter_code
_entity_poly.pdbx_strand_id
1 'polypeptide(L)'
;MPINVPVLLGGKIQDAYSWALTAPGGSKAALNDASSRNPSFTPDVKGKYVLTEATSGATFDVYAGAWVGVITGQDDKGEPVVDATCTACHNGTVAPDTFTPWKASGHAEILTQNIDDPSGHWSAGCASCHTVGYDAEADNGGFDEAMAREKWEVPHGAVGNWAKMLKDYPATARLANIQCENCHGPQDSEAHMQGAARQNISSDLCGACHGEPARHGRFQQWEESGHANLELAIEEATVENRGATAAHCGRCHAGEGFLAWIEQGDLTRRIQGANGDATVEELTALGMTADSVHSQTCVVCHDPHAQGKTSGEPNTATVRIEGDTALLPAGFKAVGVGRGALCITCHNTRNGAHNDGTGDPTSYSAPHTAAQGDVLMGENAYFVSTGARSKHSFIKDTCTTCHMELTPPPAEYSYNLAGANHSFKASLAVCSECHGAYDGGTLQESTEAMLHELGAQMGDYLLSKMPDPVHVKDYTPHESGGKSYDVKSDDLILDKANITAIEPTEPHGQQGFILKLGAPMEVTYSPQDEDAHKLSVTEVQVQLGDFTTDGKAALIETSDPLVKAGWNYFLIHGDGSEGIHNPAFVMDILRATMDALK
;
A
#
# COMPACT_ATOMS: atom_id res chain seq x y z
N MET A 1 9.50 9.31 22.81
CA MET A 1 10.86 9.54 22.30
C MET A 1 11.87 9.25 23.41
N PRO A 2 13.06 8.73 23.10
CA PRO A 2 14.13 8.59 24.09
C PRO A 2 14.65 9.95 24.56
N ILE A 3 15.04 10.04 25.84
CA ILE A 3 15.81 11.18 26.35
C ILE A 3 17.20 11.20 25.70
N ASN A 4 17.82 12.36 25.66
CA ASN A 4 19.16 12.64 25.12
C ASN A 4 19.36 12.33 23.63
N VAL A 5 18.31 11.97 22.90
CA VAL A 5 18.34 11.78 21.44
C VAL A 5 17.66 12.97 20.76
N PRO A 6 18.28 13.60 19.74
CA PRO A 6 17.67 14.70 19.01
C PRO A 6 16.33 14.31 18.36
N VAL A 7 15.32 15.17 18.51
CA VAL A 7 14.02 15.05 17.85
C VAL A 7 13.93 16.14 16.79
N LEU A 8 13.75 15.73 15.54
CA LEU A 8 13.46 16.63 14.42
C LEU A 8 11.94 16.83 14.32
N LEU A 9 11.52 18.08 14.18
CA LEU A 9 10.12 18.45 13.96
C LEU A 9 9.89 18.76 12.48
N GLY A 10 8.63 18.75 12.06
CA GLY A 10 8.24 19.11 10.70
C GLY A 10 6.98 19.98 10.71
N GLY A 11 7.08 21.17 10.13
CA GLY A 11 5.94 22.02 9.82
C GLY A 11 5.43 21.82 8.40
N LYS A 12 4.15 22.14 8.17
CA LYS A 12 3.60 22.31 6.81
C LYS A 12 4.36 23.41 6.07
N ILE A 13 4.27 23.45 4.74
CA ILE A 13 4.85 24.53 3.95
C ILE A 13 4.09 25.83 4.25
N GLN A 14 4.80 26.86 4.66
CA GLN A 14 4.26 28.20 4.99
C GLN A 14 5.38 29.24 4.89
N ASP A 15 5.00 30.52 4.83
CA ASP A 15 5.94 31.62 4.60
C ASP A 15 6.94 31.86 5.75
N ALA A 16 6.55 31.53 6.98
CA ALA A 16 7.37 31.72 8.18
C ALA A 16 7.00 30.72 9.28
N TYR A 17 7.96 30.41 10.15
CA TYR A 17 7.78 29.49 11.27
C TYR A 17 8.14 30.18 12.58
N SER A 18 7.43 29.82 13.65
CA SER A 18 7.72 30.31 15.00
C SER A 18 7.39 29.26 16.03
N TRP A 19 8.37 28.39 16.31
CA TRP A 19 8.22 27.30 17.25
C TRP A 19 8.50 27.73 18.69
N ALA A 20 7.65 27.25 19.60
CA ALA A 20 7.80 27.40 21.04
C ALA A 20 7.84 26.02 21.70
N LEU A 21 8.68 25.90 22.72
CA LEU A 21 8.82 24.69 23.53
C LEU A 21 8.52 24.99 24.99
N THR A 22 7.58 24.25 25.57
CA THR A 22 7.38 24.18 27.02
C THR A 22 7.91 22.86 27.52
N ALA A 23 9.02 22.90 28.26
CA ALA A 23 9.70 21.73 28.79
C ALA A 23 9.24 21.38 30.22
N PRO A 24 9.32 20.12 30.65
CA PRO A 24 8.99 19.71 32.02
C PRO A 24 9.99 20.29 33.03
N GLY A 25 9.58 20.34 34.30
CA GLY A 25 10.41 20.89 35.37
C GLY A 25 11.77 20.20 35.48
N GLY A 26 12.86 20.98 35.48
CA GLY A 26 14.24 20.48 35.55
C GLY A 26 14.92 20.28 34.18
N SER A 27 14.16 20.33 33.09
CA SER A 27 14.71 20.33 31.73
C SER A 27 15.45 21.62 31.41
N LYS A 28 16.52 21.51 30.61
CA LYS A 28 17.25 22.59 29.97
C LYS A 28 17.14 22.54 28.44
N ALA A 29 16.29 21.67 27.92
CA ALA A 29 16.07 21.54 26.49
C ALA A 29 15.64 22.88 25.88
N ALA A 30 16.17 23.16 24.70
CA ALA A 30 15.83 24.33 23.91
C ALA A 30 15.68 23.92 22.44
N LEU A 31 14.87 24.67 21.70
CA LEU A 31 14.76 24.52 20.27
C LEU A 31 16.03 25.04 19.58
N ASN A 32 16.52 24.25 18.64
CA ASN A 32 17.46 24.66 17.62
C ASN A 32 16.69 25.04 16.37
N ASP A 33 17.06 26.19 15.78
CA ASP A 33 16.47 26.74 14.56
C ASP A 33 14.92 26.87 14.59
N ALA A 34 14.39 27.44 15.67
CA ALA A 34 12.95 27.58 15.95
C ALA A 34 12.16 28.41 14.91
N SER A 35 12.84 29.05 13.96
CA SER A 35 12.24 29.80 12.85
C SER A 35 12.26 29.06 11.51
N SER A 36 12.73 27.80 11.50
CA SER A 36 12.74 26.96 10.31
C SER A 36 11.50 26.06 10.23
N ARG A 37 11.32 25.45 9.05
CA ARG A 37 10.32 24.41 8.84
C ARG A 37 10.60 23.15 9.67
N ASN A 38 11.86 22.88 9.94
CA ASN A 38 12.33 21.64 10.54
C ASN A 38 13.25 21.93 11.73
N PRO A 39 12.73 22.58 12.80
CA PRO A 39 13.53 22.78 14.01
C PRO A 39 13.79 21.44 14.68
N SER A 40 14.76 21.42 15.59
CA SER A 40 15.03 20.24 16.42
C SER A 40 15.16 20.62 17.88
N PHE A 41 15.00 19.65 18.77
CA PHE A 41 15.38 19.80 20.17
C PHE A 41 15.79 18.44 20.74
N THR A 42 16.56 18.44 21.81
CA THR A 42 16.94 17.21 22.52
C THR A 42 16.24 17.19 23.88
N PRO A 43 15.25 16.31 24.12
CA PRO A 43 14.66 16.15 25.44
C PRO A 43 15.70 15.57 26.40
N ASP A 44 16.04 16.29 27.46
CA ASP A 44 17.12 15.94 28.39
C ASP A 44 16.62 15.31 29.71
N VAL A 45 15.31 15.27 29.95
CA VAL A 45 14.68 14.64 31.11
C VAL A 45 13.41 13.90 30.71
N LYS A 46 12.99 12.93 31.53
CA LYS A 46 11.73 12.21 31.33
C LYS A 46 10.55 13.16 31.58
N GLY A 47 9.51 13.03 30.77
CA GLY A 47 8.26 13.78 30.95
C GLY A 47 7.69 14.33 29.65
N LYS A 48 6.65 15.13 29.79
CA LYS A 48 5.92 15.77 28.71
C LYS A 48 6.56 17.10 28.29
N TYR A 49 6.90 17.21 27.03
CA TYR A 49 7.27 18.44 26.33
C TYR A 49 6.11 18.89 25.46
N VAL A 50 5.75 20.17 25.47
CA VAL A 50 4.67 20.72 24.62
C VAL A 50 5.28 21.63 23.56
N LEU A 51 5.03 21.30 22.30
CA LEU A 51 5.50 22.07 21.15
C LEU A 51 4.32 22.81 20.54
N THR A 52 4.53 24.08 20.23
CA THR A 52 3.54 24.93 19.56
C THR A 52 4.20 25.65 18.39
N GLU A 53 3.63 25.51 17.19
CA GLU A 53 4.01 26.31 16.03
C GLU A 53 3.04 27.50 15.94
N ALA A 54 3.52 28.69 16.29
CA ALA A 54 2.65 29.84 16.52
C ALA A 54 2.00 30.41 15.25
N THR A 55 2.58 30.18 14.06
CA THR A 55 2.02 30.69 12.80
C THR A 55 0.77 29.90 12.39
N SER A 56 0.82 28.57 12.47
CA SER A 56 -0.29 27.66 12.19
C SER A 56 -1.23 27.46 13.38
N GLY A 57 -0.74 27.73 14.59
CA GLY A 57 -1.43 27.43 15.85
C GLY A 57 -1.38 25.95 16.26
N ALA A 58 -0.70 25.10 15.48
CA ALA A 58 -0.58 23.68 15.78
C ALA A 58 0.14 23.47 17.12
N THR A 59 -0.38 22.55 17.94
CA THR A 59 0.22 22.18 19.22
C THR A 59 0.16 20.67 19.39
N PHE A 60 1.26 20.07 19.86
CA PHE A 60 1.34 18.64 20.15
C PHE A 60 2.29 18.35 21.31
N ASP A 61 2.10 17.17 21.89
CA ASP A 61 2.90 16.69 23.01
C ASP A 61 3.98 15.72 22.52
N VAL A 62 5.19 15.86 23.07
CA VAL A 62 6.27 14.88 22.96
C VAL A 62 6.55 14.32 24.34
N TYR A 63 6.29 13.03 24.51
CA TYR A 63 6.63 12.32 25.75
C TYR A 63 8.01 11.70 25.64
N ALA A 64 8.92 12.14 26.50
CA ALA A 64 10.27 11.61 26.61
C ALA A 64 10.38 10.54 27.71
N GLY A 65 11.21 9.53 27.49
CA GLY A 65 11.40 8.42 28.42
C GLY A 65 12.76 7.73 28.27
N ALA A 66 13.02 6.74 29.12
CA ALA A 66 14.20 5.87 29.02
C ALA A 66 13.80 4.45 28.61
N TRP A 67 14.74 3.73 28.02
CA TRP A 67 14.57 2.32 27.66
C TRP A 67 14.60 1.42 28.89
N VAL A 68 13.87 0.32 28.82
CA VAL A 68 13.71 -0.64 29.92
C VAL A 68 14.01 -2.05 29.48
N GLY A 69 13.59 -2.44 28.28
CA GLY A 69 13.58 -3.83 27.82
C GLY A 69 12.66 -4.74 28.64
N VAL A 70 12.40 -5.95 28.14
CA VAL A 70 11.39 -6.86 28.69
C VAL A 70 11.90 -8.29 28.96
N ILE A 71 13.09 -8.65 28.49
CA ILE A 71 13.58 -10.03 28.57
C ILE A 71 14.09 -10.33 29.98
N THR A 72 13.68 -11.46 30.55
CA THR A 72 14.13 -11.93 31.87
C THR A 72 14.67 -13.35 31.87
N GLY A 73 14.54 -14.06 30.75
CA GLY A 73 14.92 -15.46 30.62
C GLY A 73 14.60 -16.01 29.24
N GLN A 74 14.64 -17.34 29.13
CA GLN A 74 14.29 -18.09 27.94
C GLN A 74 13.49 -19.33 28.35
N ASP A 75 12.48 -19.70 27.57
CA ASP A 75 11.66 -20.88 27.81
C ASP A 75 12.22 -22.14 27.13
N ASP A 76 11.57 -23.29 27.34
CA ASP A 76 12.00 -24.58 26.80
C ASP A 76 12.00 -24.64 25.26
N LYS A 77 11.32 -23.70 24.58
CA LYS A 77 11.31 -23.59 23.11
C LYS A 77 12.41 -22.67 22.58
N GLY A 78 13.20 -22.08 23.47
CA GLY A 78 14.20 -21.09 23.10
C GLY A 78 13.62 -19.69 22.91
N GLU A 79 12.35 -19.44 23.25
CA GLU A 79 11.71 -18.13 23.11
C GLU A 79 11.97 -17.28 24.36
N PRO A 80 12.05 -15.94 24.25
CA PRO A 80 12.23 -15.07 25.41
C PRO A 80 11.11 -15.20 26.45
N VAL A 81 11.49 -15.24 27.72
CA VAL A 81 10.56 -15.06 28.85
C VAL A 81 10.44 -13.56 29.14
N VAL A 82 9.22 -13.05 28.97
CA VAL A 82 8.88 -11.65 29.22
C VAL A 82 8.70 -11.40 30.71
N ASP A 83 9.16 -10.25 31.17
CA ASP A 83 8.97 -9.78 32.55
C ASP A 83 7.50 -9.85 32.97
N ALA A 84 7.24 -10.52 34.10
CA ALA A 84 5.90 -10.71 34.62
C ALA A 84 5.18 -9.40 34.94
N THR A 85 5.91 -8.31 35.18
CA THR A 85 5.33 -6.97 35.35
C THR A 85 4.68 -6.44 34.07
N CYS A 86 5.25 -6.74 32.90
CA CYS A 86 4.68 -6.38 31.60
C CYS A 86 3.45 -7.25 31.29
N THR A 87 3.55 -8.57 31.48
CA THR A 87 2.45 -9.50 31.19
C THR A 87 1.31 -9.41 32.20
N ALA A 88 1.51 -8.78 33.36
CA ALA A 88 0.43 -8.50 34.30
C ALA A 88 -0.64 -7.58 33.70
N CYS A 89 -0.25 -6.67 32.80
CA CYS A 89 -1.16 -5.79 32.06
C CYS A 89 -1.39 -6.28 30.62
N HIS A 90 -0.36 -6.74 29.91
CA HIS A 90 -0.47 -7.24 28.53
C HIS A 90 -0.90 -8.71 28.48
N ASN A 91 -2.15 -8.97 28.88
CA ASN A 91 -2.72 -10.32 29.03
C ASN A 91 -4.00 -10.54 28.20
N GLY A 92 -4.31 -9.62 27.29
CA GLY A 92 -5.54 -9.63 26.49
C GLY A 92 -6.78 -9.13 27.23
N THR A 93 -6.67 -8.82 28.53
CA THR A 93 -7.77 -8.27 29.34
C THR A 93 -7.57 -6.80 29.68
N VAL A 94 -6.39 -6.42 30.19
CA VAL A 94 -6.08 -5.01 30.53
C VAL A 94 -5.53 -4.28 29.29
N ALA A 95 -4.57 -4.90 28.61
CA ALA A 95 -4.05 -4.49 27.32
C ALA A 95 -3.91 -5.71 26.41
N PRO A 96 -3.87 -5.53 25.08
CA PRO A 96 -3.65 -6.64 24.13
C PRO A 96 -2.41 -7.46 24.50
N ASP A 97 -2.54 -8.78 24.42
CA ASP A 97 -1.39 -9.69 24.52
C ASP A 97 -0.71 -9.81 23.16
N THR A 98 0.26 -8.93 22.95
CA THR A 98 1.13 -8.92 21.77
C THR A 98 2.48 -9.59 22.05
N PHE A 99 2.78 -9.93 23.32
CA PHE A 99 4.01 -10.62 23.70
C PHE A 99 4.00 -12.09 23.28
N THR A 100 2.86 -12.76 23.40
CA THR A 100 2.70 -14.16 23.00
C THR A 100 3.07 -14.40 21.53
N PRO A 101 2.55 -13.64 20.54
CA PRO A 101 2.99 -13.80 19.16
C PRO A 101 4.41 -13.26 18.94
N TRP A 102 4.78 -12.11 19.53
CA TRP A 102 6.09 -11.49 19.32
C TRP A 102 7.26 -12.40 19.70
N LYS A 103 7.19 -13.14 20.82
CA LYS A 103 8.32 -13.99 21.27
C LYS A 103 8.65 -15.14 20.29
N ALA A 104 7.75 -15.44 19.36
CA ALA A 104 7.94 -16.41 18.28
C ALA A 104 8.32 -15.76 16.93
N SER A 105 8.48 -14.44 16.88
CA SER A 105 8.93 -13.68 15.70
C SER A 105 10.46 -13.65 15.59
N GLY A 106 10.97 -13.37 14.40
CA GLY A 106 12.41 -13.18 14.15
C GLY A 106 13.00 -11.95 14.85
N HIS A 107 12.16 -10.93 15.12
CA HIS A 107 12.57 -9.76 15.89
C HIS A 107 13.01 -10.13 17.32
N ALA A 108 12.39 -11.15 17.92
CA ALA A 108 12.64 -11.55 19.30
C ALA A 108 13.92 -12.39 19.50
N GLU A 109 14.72 -12.65 18.45
CA GLU A 109 15.82 -13.61 18.53
C GLU A 109 17.10 -13.25 17.77
N ILE A 110 17.14 -12.17 16.99
CA ILE A 110 18.25 -11.92 16.05
C ILE A 110 19.64 -11.83 16.72
N LEU A 111 19.77 -11.12 17.85
CA LEU A 111 21.04 -11.04 18.58
C LEU A 111 21.35 -12.41 19.20
N THR A 112 20.33 -12.99 19.83
CA THR A 112 20.41 -14.28 20.53
C THR A 112 20.96 -15.36 19.61
N GLN A 113 20.39 -15.50 18.41
CA GLN A 113 20.84 -16.47 17.41
C GLN A 113 22.28 -16.21 16.97
N ASN A 114 22.64 -14.95 16.68
CA ASN A 114 23.97 -14.65 16.16
C ASN A 114 25.10 -14.80 17.19
N ILE A 115 24.83 -14.64 18.49
CA ILE A 115 25.85 -14.89 19.51
C ILE A 115 25.91 -16.36 19.92
N ASP A 116 24.81 -17.10 19.79
CA ASP A 116 24.70 -18.51 20.22
C ASP A 116 25.02 -19.52 19.11
N ASP A 117 25.36 -19.05 17.91
CA ASP A 117 25.77 -19.87 16.76
C ASP A 117 27.29 -19.75 16.52
N PRO A 118 28.06 -20.86 16.43
CA PRO A 118 29.47 -20.84 16.04
C PRO A 118 29.78 -20.18 14.68
N SER A 119 28.79 -20.15 13.77
CA SER A 119 28.87 -19.45 12.47
C SER A 119 28.36 -18.01 12.53
N GLY A 120 27.85 -17.59 13.68
CA GLY A 120 27.28 -16.27 13.90
C GLY A 120 28.32 -15.16 13.78
N HIS A 121 27.92 -14.09 13.11
CA HIS A 121 28.75 -12.90 12.88
C HIS A 121 28.01 -11.67 13.40
N TRP A 122 28.19 -11.39 14.70
CA TRP A 122 27.64 -10.19 15.34
C TRP A 122 28.76 -9.28 15.83
N SER A 123 28.52 -7.96 15.76
CA SER A 123 29.42 -6.94 16.29
C SER A 123 28.61 -5.82 16.93
N ALA A 124 29.24 -4.96 17.73
CA ALA A 124 28.57 -3.81 18.32
C ALA A 124 27.93 -2.88 17.27
N GLY A 125 28.45 -2.84 16.04
CA GLY A 125 27.85 -2.08 14.94
C GLY A 125 26.47 -2.58 14.51
N CYS A 126 26.09 -3.82 14.88
CA CYS A 126 24.77 -4.37 14.63
C CYS A 126 23.73 -3.96 15.69
N ALA A 127 24.17 -3.42 16.84
CA ALA A 127 23.32 -3.21 18.00
C ALA A 127 22.27 -2.10 17.78
N SER A 128 22.55 -1.10 16.95
CA SER A 128 21.61 -0.02 16.61
C SER A 128 20.27 -0.53 16.09
N CYS A 129 20.29 -1.65 15.34
CA CYS A 129 19.08 -2.27 14.78
C CYS A 129 18.62 -3.51 15.55
N HIS A 130 19.55 -4.22 16.21
CA HIS A 130 19.29 -5.56 16.78
C HIS A 130 19.18 -5.59 18.30
N THR A 131 19.05 -4.43 18.95
CA THR A 131 18.87 -4.30 20.40
C THR A 131 17.96 -3.12 20.72
N VAL A 132 17.55 -3.01 21.98
CA VAL A 132 16.74 -1.90 22.46
C VAL A 132 17.64 -0.72 22.83
N GLY A 133 17.46 0.39 22.12
CA GLY A 133 17.94 1.69 22.55
C GLY A 133 19.44 1.94 22.41
N TYR A 134 20.17 1.16 21.62
CA TYR A 134 21.61 1.37 21.42
C TYR A 134 21.91 2.72 20.75
N ASP A 135 22.51 3.63 21.51
CA ASP A 135 23.01 4.92 21.04
C ASP A 135 24.15 5.39 21.94
N ALA A 136 25.39 5.14 21.50
CA ALA A 136 26.59 5.41 22.28
C ALA A 136 26.82 6.90 22.64
N GLU A 137 26.04 7.82 22.06
CA GLU A 137 26.11 9.25 22.34
C GLU A 137 25.02 9.73 23.32
N ALA A 138 24.07 8.88 23.72
CA ALA A 138 22.88 9.28 24.47
C ALA A 138 22.63 8.44 25.72
N ASP A 139 22.79 9.04 26.91
CA ASP A 139 22.43 8.41 28.20
C ASP A 139 20.90 8.26 28.33
N ASN A 140 20.37 7.16 27.83
CA ASN A 140 18.93 6.94 27.69
C ASN A 140 18.47 5.58 28.26
N GLY A 141 19.39 4.83 28.89
CA GLY A 141 19.12 3.55 29.51
C GLY A 141 19.07 2.37 28.54
N GLY A 142 19.61 2.56 27.34
CA GLY A 142 19.66 1.59 26.26
C GLY A 142 20.70 0.50 26.45
N PHE A 143 20.82 -0.33 25.40
CA PHE A 143 21.68 -1.52 25.41
C PHE A 143 23.14 -1.20 25.69
N ASP A 144 23.67 -0.09 25.15
CA ASP A 144 25.07 0.29 25.31
C ASP A 144 25.41 0.70 26.76
N GLU A 145 24.52 1.41 27.48
CA GLU A 145 24.73 1.65 28.92
C GLU A 145 24.72 0.35 29.72
N ALA A 146 23.82 -0.59 29.39
CA ALA A 146 23.77 -1.89 30.05
C ALA A 146 25.05 -2.69 29.83
N MET A 147 25.56 -2.72 28.57
CA MET A 147 26.85 -3.32 28.23
C MET A 147 27.98 -2.70 29.05
N ALA A 148 28.07 -1.38 29.08
CA ALA A 148 29.13 -0.67 29.80
C ALA A 148 29.08 -0.94 31.31
N ARG A 149 27.88 -0.96 31.89
CA ARG A 149 27.66 -1.23 33.32
C ARG A 149 28.10 -2.63 33.72
N GLU A 150 27.75 -3.64 32.92
CA GLU A 150 28.07 -5.04 33.22
C GLU A 150 29.41 -5.49 32.62
N LYS A 151 30.07 -4.60 31.87
CA LYS A 151 31.32 -4.88 31.13
C LYS A 151 31.16 -6.08 30.19
N TRP A 152 30.01 -6.17 29.53
CA TRP A 152 29.79 -7.18 28.51
C TRP A 152 30.53 -6.79 27.24
N GLU A 153 31.35 -7.71 26.75
CA GLU A 153 32.03 -7.59 25.47
C GLU A 153 31.41 -8.60 24.50
N VAL A 154 31.33 -8.21 23.23
CA VAL A 154 30.77 -9.06 22.19
C VAL A 154 31.59 -10.36 22.08
N PRO A 155 31.01 -11.53 22.38
CA PRO A 155 31.73 -12.78 22.25
C PRO A 155 31.83 -13.19 20.78
N HIS A 156 32.81 -14.03 20.46
CA HIS A 156 32.72 -14.83 19.24
C HIS A 156 31.53 -15.78 19.36
N GLY A 157 30.78 -15.96 18.26
CA GLY A 157 29.63 -16.85 18.21
C GLY A 157 29.96 -18.24 18.73
N ALA A 158 29.17 -18.74 19.67
CA ALA A 158 29.35 -20.06 20.28
C ALA A 158 28.10 -20.49 21.05
N VAL A 159 27.77 -21.78 20.97
CA VAL A 159 26.65 -22.38 21.70
C VAL A 159 26.80 -22.15 23.22
N GLY A 160 25.76 -21.62 23.85
CA GLY A 160 25.70 -21.33 25.28
C GLY A 160 26.08 -19.89 25.65
N ASN A 161 26.48 -19.07 24.68
CA ASN A 161 26.72 -17.64 24.91
C ASN A 161 25.46 -16.92 25.40
N TRP A 162 24.28 -17.25 24.87
CA TRP A 162 23.04 -16.63 25.32
C TRP A 162 22.69 -17.01 26.77
N ALA A 163 22.79 -18.30 27.09
CA ALA A 163 22.57 -18.78 28.46
C ALA A 163 23.56 -18.13 29.46
N LYS A 164 24.81 -17.92 29.04
CA LYS A 164 25.80 -17.18 29.81
C LYS A 164 25.42 -15.71 29.96
N MET A 165 24.95 -15.06 28.90
CA MET A 165 24.49 -13.66 28.93
C MET A 165 23.35 -13.47 29.93
N LEU A 166 22.31 -14.30 29.88
CA LEU A 166 21.18 -14.28 30.82
C LEU A 166 21.63 -14.39 32.28
N LYS A 167 22.64 -15.22 32.56
CA LYS A 167 23.12 -15.50 33.91
C LYS A 167 24.06 -14.42 34.45
N ASP A 168 25.06 -14.06 33.66
CA ASP A 168 26.19 -13.24 34.10
C ASP A 168 26.00 -11.75 33.78
N TYR A 169 25.13 -11.43 32.80
CA TYR A 169 24.87 -10.08 32.28
C TYR A 169 23.36 -9.81 32.10
N PRO A 170 22.56 -9.99 33.16
CA PRO A 170 21.10 -9.96 33.06
C PRO A 170 20.54 -8.60 32.60
N ALA A 171 21.22 -7.50 32.92
CA ALA A 171 20.74 -6.18 32.50
C ALA A 171 21.01 -5.91 31.01
N THR A 172 22.11 -6.43 30.47
CA THR A 172 22.39 -6.40 29.03
C THR A 172 21.44 -7.35 28.30
N ALA A 173 21.23 -8.57 28.82
CA ALA A 173 20.30 -9.54 28.25
C ALA A 173 18.86 -9.01 28.16
N ARG A 174 18.45 -8.19 29.13
CA ARG A 174 17.11 -7.57 29.18
C ARG A 174 16.78 -6.72 27.96
N LEU A 175 17.79 -6.08 27.36
CA LEU A 175 17.67 -5.15 26.22
C LEU A 175 18.08 -5.82 24.89
N ALA A 176 18.34 -7.12 24.87
CA ALA A 176 18.74 -7.86 23.68
C ALA A 176 17.60 -8.05 22.67
N ASN A 177 17.94 -8.23 21.40
CA ASN A 177 16.99 -8.39 20.28
C ASN A 177 16.11 -7.15 20.03
N ILE A 178 15.28 -7.21 19.00
CA ILE A 178 14.26 -6.18 18.74
C ILE A 178 13.03 -6.47 19.59
N GLN A 179 12.63 -5.48 20.39
CA GLN A 179 11.51 -5.59 21.32
C GLN A 179 10.46 -4.51 21.04
N CYS A 180 9.40 -4.48 21.86
CA CYS A 180 8.30 -3.52 21.73
C CYS A 180 8.79 -2.07 21.68
N GLU A 181 9.82 -1.75 22.46
CA GLU A 181 10.37 -0.41 22.58
C GLU A 181 10.96 0.12 21.25
N ASN A 182 11.51 -0.75 20.40
CA ASN A 182 12.02 -0.35 19.09
C ASN A 182 10.94 0.24 18.18
N CYS A 183 9.68 -0.22 18.32
CA CYS A 183 8.56 0.22 17.50
C CYS A 183 7.66 1.25 18.20
N HIS A 184 7.48 1.12 19.52
CA HIS A 184 6.54 1.93 20.31
C HIS A 184 7.21 3.07 21.10
N GLY A 185 8.54 3.18 21.00
CA GLY A 185 9.36 4.08 21.79
C GLY A 185 9.54 3.60 23.24
N PRO A 186 10.24 4.37 24.09
CA PRO A 186 10.56 3.94 25.45
C PRO A 186 9.33 3.81 26.35
N GLN A 187 9.33 2.81 27.23
CA GLN A 187 8.20 2.52 28.15
C GLN A 187 8.36 3.14 29.53
N ASP A 188 9.55 3.55 29.95
CA ASP A 188 9.72 4.38 31.15
C ASP A 188 9.40 5.85 30.81
N SER A 189 8.12 6.07 30.52
CA SER A 189 7.54 7.35 30.13
C SER A 189 6.08 7.44 30.57
N GLU A 190 5.63 8.66 30.87
CA GLU A 190 4.22 8.93 31.20
C GLU A 190 3.26 8.49 30.09
N ALA A 191 3.71 8.45 28.83
CA ALA A 191 2.91 8.00 27.69
C ALA A 191 2.52 6.52 27.74
N HIS A 192 3.29 5.66 28.42
CA HIS A 192 3.02 4.22 28.44
C HIS A 192 1.67 3.90 29.12
N MET A 193 1.25 4.75 30.07
CA MET A 193 0.02 4.55 30.86
C MET A 193 -1.18 5.35 30.34
N GLN A 194 -1.07 6.01 29.18
CA GLN A 194 -2.11 6.92 28.67
C GLN A 194 -2.83 6.34 27.45
N GLY A 195 -4.16 6.27 27.53
CA GLY A 195 -5.04 6.12 26.38
C GLY A 195 -4.95 4.79 25.63
N ALA A 196 -5.13 4.87 24.31
CA ALA A 196 -5.04 3.73 23.39
C ALA A 196 -3.57 3.33 23.14
N ALA A 197 -3.38 2.13 22.57
CA ALA A 197 -2.03 1.67 22.21
C ALA A 197 -1.33 2.68 21.29
N ARG A 198 -0.07 3.03 21.60
CA ARG A 198 0.76 3.86 20.72
C ARG A 198 1.03 3.10 19.45
N GLN A 199 0.40 3.46 18.34
CA GLN A 199 0.59 2.81 17.05
C GLN A 199 1.20 3.79 16.06
N ASN A 200 2.17 3.33 15.30
CA ASN A 200 2.72 4.04 14.15
C ASN A 200 2.86 3.01 13.03
N ILE A 201 2.15 3.24 11.93
CA ILE A 201 2.16 2.34 10.78
C ILE A 201 3.03 2.87 9.64
N SER A 202 3.68 4.02 9.80
CA SER A 202 4.63 4.54 8.82
C SER A 202 5.75 3.52 8.58
N SER A 203 6.08 3.31 7.31
CA SER A 203 7.23 2.50 6.91
C SER A 203 8.55 3.05 7.44
N ASP A 204 8.63 4.34 7.81
CA ASP A 204 9.85 4.95 8.39
C ASP A 204 10.29 4.22 9.67
N LEU A 205 9.33 3.68 10.43
CA LEU A 205 9.61 2.90 11.63
C LEU A 205 10.42 1.64 11.29
N CYS A 206 10.08 1.00 10.17
CA CYS A 206 10.80 -0.15 9.65
C CYS A 206 12.11 0.29 8.98
N GLY A 207 12.10 1.42 8.28
CA GLY A 207 13.24 2.01 7.57
C GLY A 207 14.43 2.35 8.46
N ALA A 208 14.21 2.61 9.75
CA ALA A 208 15.29 2.79 10.72
C ALA A 208 16.28 1.61 10.78
N CYS A 209 15.81 0.39 10.50
CA CYS A 209 16.64 -0.83 10.45
C CYS A 209 16.71 -1.44 9.05
N HIS A 210 15.64 -1.32 8.27
CA HIS A 210 15.49 -1.88 6.93
C HIS A 210 15.66 -0.82 5.83
N GLY A 211 16.44 0.23 6.10
CA GLY A 211 16.68 1.34 5.18
C GLY A 211 18.16 1.68 4.96
N GLU A 212 19.07 0.73 5.16
CA GLU A 212 20.52 0.92 4.94
C GLU A 212 21.00 0.16 3.69
N PRO A 213 20.87 0.72 2.48
CA PRO A 213 21.34 0.08 1.27
C PRO A 213 22.88 0.04 1.21
N ALA A 214 23.50 -0.94 0.56
CA ALA A 214 22.86 -2.02 -0.19
C ALA A 214 22.56 -3.29 0.65
N ARG A 215 22.82 -3.29 1.97
CA ARG A 215 22.72 -4.52 2.78
C ARG A 215 21.34 -4.74 3.39
N HIS A 216 20.62 -3.66 3.67
CA HIS A 216 19.32 -3.68 4.33
C HIS A 216 18.27 -2.87 3.56
N GLY A 217 18.40 -2.69 2.24
CA GLY A 217 17.63 -1.70 1.47
C GLY A 217 16.17 -2.07 1.13
N ARG A 218 15.44 -2.82 1.96
CA ARG A 218 14.04 -3.21 1.67
C ARG A 218 13.10 -2.00 1.67
N PHE A 219 13.34 -1.04 2.55
CA PHE A 219 12.59 0.21 2.61
C PHE A 219 12.73 0.97 1.28
N GLN A 220 13.95 1.16 0.77
CA GLN A 220 14.16 1.83 -0.51
C GLN A 220 13.52 1.08 -1.69
N GLN A 221 13.59 -0.26 -1.70
CA GLN A 221 12.90 -1.05 -2.72
C GLN A 221 11.37 -0.82 -2.69
N TRP A 222 10.78 -0.71 -1.51
CA TRP A 222 9.36 -0.39 -1.34
C TRP A 222 9.06 1.05 -1.75
N GLU A 223 9.91 2.02 -1.39
CA GLU A 223 9.76 3.44 -1.77
C GLU A 223 9.67 3.64 -3.28
N GLU A 224 10.35 2.80 -4.08
CA GLU A 224 10.27 2.84 -5.54
C GLU A 224 9.01 2.20 -6.14
N SER A 225 8.23 1.50 -5.32
CA SER A 225 7.03 0.81 -5.77
C SER A 225 5.81 1.72 -5.73
N GLY A 226 4.77 1.37 -6.49
CA GLY A 226 3.48 2.06 -6.43
C GLY A 226 2.82 2.00 -5.04
N HIS A 227 3.20 1.05 -4.19
CA HIS A 227 2.67 0.94 -2.83
C HIS A 227 3.11 2.08 -1.91
N ALA A 228 4.24 2.74 -2.19
CA ALA A 228 4.71 3.88 -1.43
C ALA A 228 4.04 5.21 -1.83
N ASN A 229 3.21 5.21 -2.88
CA ASN A 229 2.60 6.43 -3.42
C ASN A 229 1.59 7.07 -2.44
N LEU A 230 2.06 8.07 -1.71
CA LEU A 230 1.26 8.84 -0.76
C LEU A 230 0.28 9.79 -1.46
N GLU A 231 0.63 10.32 -2.63
CA GLU A 231 -0.25 11.22 -3.39
C GLU A 231 -1.55 10.52 -3.77
N LEU A 232 -1.44 9.28 -4.25
CA LEU A 232 -2.60 8.43 -4.57
C LEU A 232 -3.43 8.12 -3.32
N ALA A 233 -2.79 7.85 -2.17
CA ALA A 233 -3.51 7.63 -0.92
C ALA A 233 -4.29 8.88 -0.48
N ILE A 234 -3.68 10.06 -0.61
CA ILE A 234 -4.35 11.34 -0.32
C ILE A 234 -5.56 11.54 -1.25
N GLU A 235 -5.41 11.29 -2.54
CA GLU A 235 -6.46 11.51 -3.54
C GLU A 235 -7.65 10.54 -3.38
N GLU A 236 -7.36 9.26 -3.15
CA GLU A 236 -8.36 8.20 -3.20
C GLU A 236 -8.94 7.85 -1.84
N ALA A 237 -8.21 8.04 -0.74
CA ALA A 237 -8.60 7.50 0.55
C ALA A 237 -9.00 8.54 1.59
N THR A 238 -8.85 9.85 1.34
CA THR A 238 -9.09 10.87 2.36
C THR A 238 -10.52 11.41 2.37
N VAL A 239 -11.00 11.75 3.57
CA VAL A 239 -12.32 12.34 3.75
C VAL A 239 -12.44 13.73 3.11
N GLU A 240 -11.35 14.49 3.02
CA GLU A 240 -11.34 15.81 2.38
C GLU A 240 -11.63 15.72 0.88
N ASN A 241 -11.13 14.67 0.21
CA ASN A 241 -11.32 14.47 -1.22
C ASN A 241 -12.56 13.64 -1.56
N ARG A 242 -12.96 12.71 -0.68
CA ARG A 242 -14.00 11.70 -1.00
C ARG A 242 -15.20 11.69 -0.05
N GLY A 243 -15.17 12.46 1.04
CA GLY A 243 -16.20 12.42 2.08
C GLY A 243 -16.42 11.00 2.59
N ALA A 244 -17.68 10.58 2.75
CA ALA A 244 -18.02 9.22 3.19
C ALA A 244 -17.60 8.12 2.18
N THR A 245 -17.34 8.47 0.91
CA THR A 245 -16.90 7.48 -0.09
C THR A 245 -15.45 7.07 0.07
N ALA A 246 -14.67 7.77 0.91
CA ALA A 246 -13.35 7.33 1.36
C ALA A 246 -13.38 5.91 1.94
N ALA A 247 -14.47 5.50 2.60
CA ALA A 247 -14.66 4.13 3.08
C ALA A 247 -14.60 3.06 1.97
N HIS A 248 -14.96 3.42 0.73
CA HIS A 248 -14.97 2.49 -0.40
C HIS A 248 -13.60 2.35 -1.06
N CYS A 249 -12.88 3.45 -1.27
CA CYS A 249 -11.57 3.44 -1.93
C CYS A 249 -10.43 3.15 -0.94
N GLY A 250 -10.50 3.73 0.26
CA GLY A 250 -9.45 3.62 1.27
C GLY A 250 -9.22 2.23 1.84
N ARG A 251 -10.14 1.28 1.60
CA ARG A 251 -9.90 -0.14 1.90
C ARG A 251 -8.71 -0.73 1.13
N CYS A 252 -8.36 -0.15 -0.02
CA CYS A 252 -7.21 -0.55 -0.85
C CYS A 252 -6.19 0.57 -1.06
N HIS A 253 -6.53 1.83 -0.78
CA HIS A 253 -5.67 2.99 -1.03
C HIS A 253 -5.15 3.70 0.24
N ALA A 254 -5.50 3.24 1.44
CA ALA A 254 -4.91 3.69 2.69
C ALA A 254 -4.42 2.51 3.53
N GLY A 255 -3.28 2.66 4.18
CA GLY A 255 -2.72 1.64 5.08
C GLY A 255 -3.64 1.36 6.26
N GLU A 256 -4.03 2.38 7.01
CA GLU A 256 -4.98 2.25 8.13
C GLU A 256 -6.37 1.78 7.65
N GLY A 257 -6.82 2.21 6.47
CA GLY A 257 -8.09 1.78 5.88
C GLY A 257 -8.10 0.30 5.52
N PHE A 258 -7.02 -0.21 4.94
CA PHE A 258 -6.86 -1.64 4.67
C PHE A 258 -6.84 -2.46 5.95
N LEU A 259 -6.07 -2.05 6.96
CA LEU A 259 -5.99 -2.76 8.24
C LEU A 259 -7.36 -2.86 8.92
N ALA A 260 -8.12 -1.76 8.96
CA ALA A 260 -9.49 -1.77 9.48
C ALA A 260 -10.43 -2.66 8.65
N TRP A 261 -10.28 -2.65 7.32
CA TRP A 261 -11.12 -3.44 6.43
C TRP A 261 -10.88 -4.95 6.58
N ILE A 262 -9.63 -5.41 6.69
CA ILE A 262 -9.34 -6.85 6.80
C ILE A 262 -9.70 -7.44 8.17
N GLU A 263 -9.86 -6.60 9.19
CA GLU A 263 -10.40 -7.01 10.49
C GLU A 263 -11.91 -7.30 10.43
N GLN A 264 -12.60 -6.79 9.41
CA GLN A 264 -14.03 -7.02 9.22
C GLN A 264 -14.29 -8.38 8.55
N GLY A 265 -15.32 -9.10 9.01
CA GLY A 265 -15.59 -10.46 8.53
C GLY A 265 -16.13 -10.57 7.10
N ASP A 266 -16.55 -9.46 6.48
CA ASP A 266 -17.12 -9.41 5.12
C ASP A 266 -16.40 -8.38 4.25
N LEU A 267 -15.44 -8.85 3.46
CA LEU A 267 -14.64 -8.00 2.56
C LEU A 267 -15.45 -7.50 1.34
N THR A 268 -16.67 -7.98 1.09
CA THR A 268 -17.50 -7.42 0.01
C THR A 268 -18.02 -6.02 0.33
N ARG A 269 -18.03 -5.66 1.62
CA ARG A 269 -18.45 -4.35 2.11
C ARG A 269 -17.30 -3.35 2.05
N ARG A 270 -17.65 -2.07 2.02
CA ARG A 270 -16.71 -0.97 2.29
C ARG A 270 -16.32 -0.97 3.78
N ILE A 271 -15.40 -0.10 4.19
CA ILE A 271 -15.04 0.04 5.61
C ILE A 271 -16.30 0.30 6.44
N GLN A 272 -16.52 -0.52 7.47
CA GLN A 272 -17.68 -0.41 8.37
C GLN A 272 -17.31 0.35 9.65
N GLY A 273 -18.21 1.22 10.10
CA GLY A 273 -18.19 1.87 11.42
C GLY A 273 -19.11 1.15 12.41
N ALA A 274 -19.44 1.83 13.51
CA ALA A 274 -20.23 1.24 14.61
C ALA A 274 -21.67 0.88 14.20
N ASN A 275 -22.24 1.58 13.21
CA ASN A 275 -23.66 1.46 12.81
C ASN A 275 -23.85 1.19 11.31
N GLY A 276 -22.90 0.51 10.65
CA GLY A 276 -22.95 0.20 9.22
C GLY A 276 -21.76 0.78 8.47
N ASP A 277 -21.99 1.38 7.30
CA ASP A 277 -20.92 2.05 6.54
C ASP A 277 -20.29 3.17 7.38
N ALA A 278 -18.95 3.24 7.40
CA ALA A 278 -18.22 4.21 8.22
C ALA A 278 -18.58 5.65 7.85
N THR A 279 -18.79 6.48 8.86
CA THR A 279 -19.05 7.91 8.73
C THR A 279 -17.76 8.69 8.48
N VAL A 280 -17.87 9.93 7.99
CA VAL A 280 -16.71 10.83 7.86
C VAL A 280 -15.98 11.00 9.19
N GLU A 281 -16.71 11.13 10.30
CA GLU A 281 -16.10 11.28 11.63
C GLU A 281 -15.30 10.04 12.05
N GLU A 282 -15.82 8.83 11.79
CA GLU A 282 -15.11 7.58 12.08
C GLU A 282 -13.87 7.40 11.19
N LEU A 283 -13.96 7.77 9.91
CA LEU A 283 -12.82 7.71 8.97
C LEU A 283 -11.73 8.73 9.34
N THR A 284 -12.12 9.95 9.74
CA THR A 284 -11.20 10.95 10.30
C THR A 284 -10.50 10.41 11.55
N ALA A 285 -11.25 9.77 12.46
CA ALA A 285 -10.70 9.17 13.67
C ALA A 285 -9.77 7.98 13.37
N LEU A 286 -9.97 7.27 12.26
CA LEU A 286 -9.07 6.22 11.78
C LEU A 286 -7.76 6.77 11.20
N GLY A 287 -7.70 8.07 10.88
CA GLY A 287 -6.53 8.72 10.29
C GLY A 287 -6.62 8.89 8.77
N MET A 288 -7.79 8.69 8.17
CA MET A 288 -8.00 8.86 6.71
C MET A 288 -8.21 10.33 6.33
N THR A 289 -7.25 11.17 6.71
CA THR A 289 -7.20 12.61 6.39
C THR A 289 -5.94 12.92 5.60
N ALA A 290 -5.93 14.01 4.84
CA ALA A 290 -4.75 14.42 4.08
C ALA A 290 -3.47 14.61 4.94
N ASP A 291 -3.62 14.85 6.24
CA ASP A 291 -2.50 15.08 7.16
C ASP A 291 -1.96 13.80 7.82
N SER A 292 -2.72 12.71 7.82
CA SER A 292 -2.41 11.50 8.60
C SER A 292 -2.49 10.19 7.82
N VAL A 293 -3.03 10.22 6.59
CA VAL A 293 -3.18 9.03 5.77
C VAL A 293 -1.83 8.44 5.41
N HIS A 294 -1.72 7.11 5.39
CA HIS A 294 -0.53 6.43 4.87
C HIS A 294 -0.84 5.71 3.55
N SER A 295 0.18 5.65 2.69
CA SER A 295 0.21 4.71 1.56
C SER A 295 0.27 3.26 2.06
N GLN A 296 0.43 2.29 1.16
CA GLN A 296 0.49 0.89 1.57
C GLN A 296 1.85 0.56 2.20
N THR A 297 1.95 0.72 3.52
CA THR A 297 3.18 0.58 4.29
C THR A 297 3.58 -0.87 4.54
N CYS A 298 4.78 -1.10 5.10
CA CYS A 298 5.26 -2.45 5.42
C CYS A 298 4.28 -3.24 6.30
N VAL A 299 3.58 -2.57 7.22
CA VAL A 299 2.68 -3.24 8.16
C VAL A 299 1.33 -3.62 7.55
N VAL A 300 1.02 -3.15 6.35
CA VAL A 300 -0.16 -3.58 5.57
C VAL A 300 0.02 -5.04 5.17
N CYS A 301 1.23 -5.38 4.72
CA CYS A 301 1.56 -6.74 4.30
C CYS A 301 1.96 -7.63 5.48
N HIS A 302 2.79 -7.10 6.38
CA HIS A 302 3.37 -7.85 7.49
C HIS A 302 2.78 -7.44 8.83
N ASP A 303 2.52 -8.41 9.70
CA ASP A 303 2.34 -8.13 11.12
C ASP A 303 3.71 -8.24 11.81
N PRO A 304 4.29 -7.15 12.32
CA PRO A 304 5.61 -7.18 12.96
C PRO A 304 5.65 -8.01 14.25
N HIS A 305 4.48 -8.40 14.78
CA HIS A 305 4.36 -9.28 15.94
C HIS A 305 4.13 -10.74 15.55
N ALA A 306 3.78 -11.04 14.30
CA ALA A 306 3.43 -12.39 13.91
C ALA A 306 4.62 -13.35 14.00
N GLN A 307 4.28 -14.62 14.19
CA GLN A 307 5.26 -15.71 14.18
C GLN A 307 5.94 -15.80 12.81
N GLY A 308 7.26 -15.94 12.83
CA GLY A 308 8.06 -16.10 11.61
C GLY A 308 9.48 -15.64 11.83
N LYS A 309 10.44 -16.52 11.60
CA LYS A 309 11.83 -16.37 12.05
C LYS A 309 12.81 -16.08 10.91
N THR A 310 12.50 -16.58 9.73
CA THR A 310 13.40 -16.59 8.57
C THR A 310 12.74 -15.96 7.36
N SER A 311 13.42 -14.97 6.77
CA SER A 311 13.14 -14.47 5.43
C SER A 311 14.22 -15.01 4.47
N GLY A 312 13.89 -16.08 3.74
CA GLY A 312 14.84 -16.91 2.99
C GLY A 312 14.54 -18.39 3.19
N GLU A 313 15.15 -19.33 2.47
CA GLU A 313 14.74 -20.74 2.52
C GLU A 313 15.24 -21.50 3.78
N PRO A 314 14.34 -22.14 4.57
CA PRO A 314 12.88 -22.16 4.42
C PRO A 314 12.23 -20.86 4.90
N ASN A 315 11.34 -20.29 4.07
CA ASN A 315 10.71 -19.00 4.39
C ASN A 315 9.58 -19.21 5.40
N THR A 316 9.70 -18.57 6.56
CA THR A 316 8.70 -18.65 7.63
C THR A 316 8.08 -17.29 7.95
N ALA A 317 8.45 -16.24 7.22
CA ALA A 317 7.84 -14.92 7.37
C ALA A 317 6.41 -14.94 6.82
N THR A 318 5.46 -14.50 7.63
CA THR A 318 4.04 -14.46 7.27
C THR A 318 3.64 -13.11 6.68
N VAL A 319 2.58 -13.14 5.86
CA VAL A 319 1.78 -11.97 5.50
C VAL A 319 0.38 -12.07 6.11
N ARG A 320 -0.38 -10.97 6.15
CA ARG A 320 -1.68 -10.91 6.83
C ARG A 320 -2.75 -11.81 6.25
N ILE A 321 -2.67 -12.14 4.96
CA ILE A 321 -3.63 -12.99 4.25
C ILE A 321 -2.85 -14.03 3.44
N GLU A 322 -3.02 -15.30 3.79
CA GLU A 322 -2.35 -16.43 3.14
C GLU A 322 -3.34 -17.56 2.83
N GLY A 323 -3.02 -18.33 1.79
CA GLY A 323 -3.81 -19.48 1.36
C GLY A 323 -4.94 -19.05 0.43
N ASP A 324 -6.04 -18.59 1.01
CA ASP A 324 -7.27 -18.21 0.30
C ASP A 324 -7.63 -16.75 0.57
N THR A 325 -8.34 -16.11 -0.36
CA THR A 325 -9.01 -14.84 -0.09
C THR A 325 -10.38 -15.06 0.54
N ALA A 326 -10.89 -14.06 1.26
CA ALA A 326 -12.33 -13.95 1.49
C ALA A 326 -13.08 -13.72 0.16
N LEU A 327 -14.42 -13.64 0.21
CA LEU A 327 -15.18 -13.21 -0.94
C LEU A 327 -14.82 -11.75 -1.24
N LEU A 328 -14.26 -11.51 -2.41
CA LEU A 328 -13.74 -10.21 -2.79
C LEU A 328 -14.87 -9.29 -3.30
N PRO A 329 -14.66 -7.97 -3.29
CA PRO A 329 -15.56 -7.02 -3.94
C PRO A 329 -15.86 -7.35 -5.40
N ALA A 330 -14.95 -8.02 -6.12
CA ALA A 330 -15.14 -8.48 -7.50
C ALA A 330 -16.07 -9.71 -7.64
N GLY A 331 -16.60 -10.26 -6.54
CA GLY A 331 -17.61 -11.32 -6.58
C GLY A 331 -17.05 -12.75 -6.66
N PHE A 332 -15.74 -12.95 -6.53
CA PHE A 332 -15.11 -14.28 -6.50
C PHE A 332 -14.17 -14.46 -5.29
N LYS A 333 -13.74 -15.72 -5.07
CA LYS A 333 -12.70 -16.09 -4.10
C LYS A 333 -11.53 -16.71 -4.83
N ALA A 334 -10.30 -16.30 -4.50
CA ALA A 334 -9.10 -17.02 -4.93
C ALA A 334 -8.73 -18.06 -3.87
N VAL A 335 -8.69 -19.33 -4.27
CA VAL A 335 -8.43 -20.46 -3.36
C VAL A 335 -7.07 -21.07 -3.69
N GLY A 336 -6.25 -21.41 -2.69
CA GLY A 336 -4.96 -22.06 -2.88
C GLY A 336 -3.98 -21.21 -3.69
N VAL A 337 -3.85 -19.93 -3.31
CA VAL A 337 -2.94 -18.95 -3.92
C VAL A 337 -1.78 -18.54 -2.99
N GLY A 338 -1.74 -19.11 -1.77
CA GLY A 338 -0.65 -18.92 -0.82
C GLY A 338 -0.52 -17.44 -0.41
N ARG A 339 0.71 -16.94 -0.31
CA ARG A 339 0.96 -15.52 0.05
C ARG A 339 0.45 -14.50 -0.97
N GLY A 340 0.19 -14.91 -2.22
CA GLY A 340 -0.47 -14.03 -3.20
C GLY A 340 -1.94 -13.74 -2.90
N ALA A 341 -2.55 -14.42 -1.92
CA ALA A 341 -3.89 -14.08 -1.43
C ALA A 341 -3.96 -12.60 -0.98
N LEU A 342 -2.94 -12.11 -0.28
CA LEU A 342 -2.83 -10.71 0.11
C LEU A 342 -2.87 -9.76 -1.10
N CYS A 343 -2.12 -10.06 -2.16
CA CYS A 343 -2.09 -9.23 -3.37
C CYS A 343 -3.46 -9.18 -4.04
N ILE A 344 -4.09 -10.34 -4.23
CA ILE A 344 -5.39 -10.45 -4.93
C ILE A 344 -6.51 -9.74 -4.16
N THR A 345 -6.40 -9.64 -2.83
CA THR A 345 -7.36 -8.89 -1.99
C THR A 345 -7.52 -7.42 -2.45
N CYS A 346 -6.45 -6.78 -2.93
CA CYS A 346 -6.51 -5.42 -3.47
C CYS A 346 -6.57 -5.39 -5.01
N HIS A 347 -5.90 -6.33 -5.68
CA HIS A 347 -5.81 -6.40 -7.13
C HIS A 347 -6.96 -7.21 -7.73
N ASN A 348 -8.18 -6.66 -7.64
CA ASN A 348 -9.36 -7.16 -8.33
C ASN A 348 -10.26 -6.04 -8.88
N THR A 349 -11.14 -6.35 -9.85
CA THR A 349 -11.96 -5.37 -10.58
C THR A 349 -13.09 -4.71 -9.77
N ARG A 350 -13.33 -5.15 -8.52
CA ARG A 350 -14.43 -4.75 -7.61
C ARG A 350 -15.83 -4.78 -8.26
N ASN A 351 -16.83 -4.28 -7.53
CA ASN A 351 -18.21 -4.05 -7.99
C ASN A 351 -19.03 -5.29 -8.43
N GLY A 352 -18.71 -6.46 -7.89
CA GLY A 352 -19.42 -7.71 -8.15
C GLY A 352 -18.95 -8.41 -9.41
N ALA A 353 -19.53 -9.59 -9.66
CA ALA A 353 -19.15 -10.42 -10.80
C ALA A 353 -19.70 -9.84 -12.12
N HIS A 354 -18.90 -9.90 -13.18
CA HIS A 354 -19.24 -9.40 -14.51
C HIS A 354 -18.96 -10.46 -15.57
N ASN A 355 -19.97 -11.25 -15.92
CA ASN A 355 -19.90 -12.28 -16.95
C ASN A 355 -21.29 -12.60 -17.52
N ASP A 356 -21.36 -13.42 -18.57
CA ASP A 356 -22.64 -13.76 -19.21
C ASP A 356 -23.62 -14.51 -18.27
N GLY A 357 -23.11 -15.14 -17.21
CA GLY A 357 -23.93 -15.76 -16.17
C GLY A 357 -24.63 -14.77 -15.25
N THR A 358 -24.13 -13.52 -15.14
CA THR A 358 -24.74 -12.44 -14.35
C THR A 358 -25.77 -11.61 -15.11
N GLY A 359 -25.92 -11.87 -16.42
CA GLY A 359 -26.79 -11.10 -17.30
C GLY A 359 -26.07 -9.93 -17.97
N ASP A 360 -26.83 -9.12 -18.71
CA ASP A 360 -26.30 -7.96 -19.41
C ASP A 360 -25.91 -6.83 -18.43
N PRO A 361 -24.88 -6.02 -18.76
CA PRO A 361 -24.53 -4.86 -17.95
C PRO A 361 -25.70 -3.92 -17.72
N THR A 362 -25.75 -3.31 -16.53
CA THR A 362 -26.77 -2.33 -16.13
C THR A 362 -26.23 -0.89 -16.07
N SER A 363 -24.94 -0.72 -16.34
CA SER A 363 -24.23 0.57 -16.39
C SER A 363 -23.07 0.49 -17.38
N TYR A 364 -22.43 1.64 -17.65
CA TYR A 364 -21.22 1.73 -18.47
C TYR A 364 -19.94 1.67 -17.64
N SER A 365 -19.98 1.06 -16.45
CA SER A 365 -18.81 1.04 -15.57
C SER A 365 -17.68 0.23 -16.20
N ALA A 366 -16.47 0.75 -16.11
CA ALA A 366 -15.27 0.00 -16.46
C ALA A 366 -14.84 -0.87 -15.27
N PRO A 367 -14.15 -2.00 -15.50
CA PRO A 367 -13.47 -2.71 -14.42
C PRO A 367 -12.46 -1.78 -13.76
N HIS A 368 -12.29 -1.91 -12.44
CA HIS A 368 -11.17 -1.25 -11.79
C HIS A 368 -9.85 -1.81 -12.35
N THR A 369 -8.94 -0.90 -12.70
CA THR A 369 -7.74 -1.23 -13.48
C THR A 369 -6.83 -2.25 -12.82
N ALA A 370 -6.78 -2.37 -11.49
CA ALA A 370 -6.03 -3.42 -10.82
C ALA A 370 -6.70 -4.82 -10.96
N ALA A 371 -6.72 -5.40 -12.16
CA ALA A 371 -7.49 -6.60 -12.51
C ALA A 371 -6.69 -7.93 -12.47
N GLN A 372 -5.50 -7.92 -11.86
CA GLN A 372 -4.57 -9.06 -11.91
C GLN A 372 -5.18 -10.35 -11.33
N GLY A 373 -5.92 -10.23 -10.23
CA GLY A 373 -6.61 -11.35 -9.59
C GLY A 373 -7.65 -11.99 -10.51
N ASP A 374 -8.47 -11.16 -11.17
CA ASP A 374 -9.52 -11.60 -12.08
C ASP A 374 -8.94 -12.40 -13.26
N VAL A 375 -7.93 -11.86 -13.94
CA VAL A 375 -7.29 -12.53 -15.09
C VAL A 375 -6.58 -13.81 -14.67
N LEU A 376 -5.79 -13.76 -13.58
CA LEU A 376 -5.10 -14.94 -13.05
C LEU A 376 -6.08 -16.06 -12.68
N MET A 377 -7.24 -15.71 -12.13
CA MET A 377 -8.28 -16.66 -11.72
C MET A 377 -9.26 -17.02 -12.85
N GLY A 378 -9.19 -16.36 -14.00
CA GLY A 378 -10.07 -16.60 -15.14
C GLY A 378 -11.50 -16.14 -14.90
N GLU A 379 -11.68 -15.03 -14.18
CA GLU A 379 -12.97 -14.50 -13.76
C GLU A 379 -13.32 -13.18 -14.47
N ASN A 380 -14.58 -12.77 -14.32
CA ASN A 380 -15.08 -11.45 -14.70
C ASN A 380 -14.83 -11.02 -16.15
N ALA A 381 -15.12 -11.92 -17.09
CA ALA A 381 -15.11 -11.62 -18.51
C ALA A 381 -16.42 -12.05 -19.20
N TYR A 382 -16.77 -11.35 -20.28
CA TYR A 382 -17.90 -11.68 -21.15
C TYR A 382 -17.45 -12.47 -22.39
N PHE A 383 -18.41 -13.11 -23.06
CA PHE A 383 -18.26 -13.88 -24.30
C PHE A 383 -17.45 -15.18 -24.19
N VAL A 384 -17.01 -15.52 -22.97
CA VAL A 384 -16.23 -16.72 -22.66
C VAL A 384 -16.76 -17.39 -21.39
N SER A 385 -16.38 -18.65 -21.18
CA SER A 385 -16.60 -19.31 -19.89
C SER A 385 -15.60 -18.81 -18.85
N THR A 386 -16.07 -18.45 -17.65
CA THR A 386 -15.22 -18.04 -16.52
C THR A 386 -14.98 -19.17 -15.52
N GLY A 387 -14.07 -18.94 -14.56
CA GLY A 387 -13.69 -19.86 -13.49
C GLY A 387 -12.51 -20.79 -13.84
N ALA A 388 -12.00 -20.71 -15.06
CA ALA A 388 -10.83 -21.48 -15.49
C ALA A 388 -9.53 -20.75 -15.10
N ARG A 389 -9.06 -20.97 -13.87
CA ARG A 389 -7.83 -20.34 -13.37
C ARG A 389 -6.58 -20.76 -14.14
N SER A 390 -5.64 -19.82 -14.25
CA SER A 390 -4.37 -19.98 -14.95
C SER A 390 -3.50 -21.10 -14.36
N LYS A 391 -2.60 -21.66 -15.16
CA LYS A 391 -1.53 -22.53 -14.66
C LYS A 391 -0.57 -21.80 -13.72
N HIS A 392 -0.31 -20.51 -13.96
CA HIS A 392 0.53 -19.69 -13.08
C HIS A 392 -0.07 -19.51 -11.69
N SER A 393 -1.39 -19.59 -11.57
CA SER A 393 -2.05 -19.53 -10.26
C SER A 393 -1.76 -20.75 -9.37
N PHE A 394 -1.22 -21.85 -9.90
CA PHE A 394 -0.82 -23.03 -9.12
C PHE A 394 0.66 -23.04 -8.71
N ILE A 395 1.41 -22.02 -9.12
CA ILE A 395 2.76 -21.81 -8.60
C ILE A 395 2.62 -21.52 -7.10
N LYS A 396 3.46 -22.15 -6.27
CA LYS A 396 3.50 -21.91 -4.82
C LYS A 396 3.54 -20.40 -4.58
N ASP A 397 2.70 -19.89 -3.69
CA ASP A 397 2.62 -18.45 -3.33
C ASP A 397 2.37 -17.45 -4.47
N THR A 398 2.01 -17.95 -5.66
CA THR A 398 1.54 -17.20 -6.83
C THR A 398 2.30 -15.91 -7.12
N CYS A 399 1.72 -14.75 -6.82
CA CYS A 399 2.27 -13.43 -7.13
C CYS A 399 3.65 -13.24 -6.51
N THR A 400 3.83 -13.64 -5.25
CA THR A 400 5.08 -13.40 -4.52
C THR A 400 6.24 -14.21 -5.08
N THR A 401 5.99 -15.38 -5.67
CA THR A 401 7.05 -16.18 -6.29
C THR A 401 7.67 -15.46 -7.49
N CYS A 402 6.87 -14.92 -8.41
CA CYS A 402 7.41 -14.22 -9.58
C CYS A 402 7.91 -12.82 -9.23
N HIS A 403 7.14 -12.06 -8.43
CA HIS A 403 7.41 -10.64 -8.20
C HIS A 403 8.42 -10.38 -7.08
N MET A 404 8.61 -11.34 -6.15
CA MET A 404 9.48 -11.16 -4.98
C MET A 404 10.61 -12.18 -4.87
N GLU A 405 10.37 -13.45 -5.22
CA GLU A 405 11.37 -14.52 -5.00
C GLU A 405 12.26 -14.79 -6.20
N LEU A 406 11.67 -14.97 -7.39
CA LEU A 406 12.40 -15.28 -8.62
C LEU A 406 12.96 -14.02 -9.30
N THR A 407 12.26 -12.89 -9.18
CA THR A 407 12.78 -11.62 -9.70
C THR A 407 13.80 -11.06 -8.71
N PRO A 408 15.06 -10.83 -9.13
CA PRO A 408 16.05 -10.25 -8.24
C PRO A 408 15.66 -8.83 -7.82
N PRO A 409 16.01 -8.41 -6.58
CA PRO A 409 15.84 -7.02 -6.15
C PRO A 409 16.70 -6.06 -6.98
N PRO A 410 16.35 -4.75 -7.04
CA PRO A 410 17.17 -3.73 -7.67
C PRO A 410 18.61 -3.73 -7.13
N ALA A 411 19.59 -3.71 -8.03
CA ALA A 411 21.01 -3.85 -7.70
C ALA A 411 21.56 -2.70 -6.84
N GLU A 412 20.98 -1.51 -6.97
CA GLU A 412 21.34 -0.32 -6.20
C GLU A 412 20.97 -0.41 -4.70
N TYR A 413 19.98 -1.23 -4.34
CA TYR A 413 19.54 -1.41 -2.95
C TYR A 413 19.81 -2.80 -2.38
N SER A 414 20.39 -3.72 -3.18
CA SER A 414 20.67 -5.08 -2.76
C SER A 414 22.08 -5.55 -3.12
N TYR A 415 22.88 -5.79 -2.08
CA TYR A 415 24.21 -6.35 -2.18
C TYR A 415 24.15 -7.77 -2.74
N ASN A 416 24.83 -8.01 -3.87
CA ASN A 416 24.82 -9.27 -4.61
C ASN A 416 23.42 -9.76 -5.00
N LEU A 417 22.43 -8.87 -5.13
CA LEU A 417 21.04 -9.21 -5.43
C LEU A 417 20.42 -10.21 -4.42
N ALA A 418 20.88 -10.17 -3.18
CA ALA A 418 20.39 -11.05 -2.13
C ALA A 418 19.03 -10.59 -1.56
N GLY A 419 18.23 -11.54 -1.11
CA GLY A 419 16.94 -11.32 -0.46
C GLY A 419 15.76 -11.21 -1.43
N ALA A 420 14.57 -11.02 -0.87
CA ALA A 420 13.33 -10.88 -1.64
C ALA A 420 13.17 -9.45 -2.20
N ASN A 421 12.69 -9.36 -3.44
CA ASN A 421 12.41 -8.11 -4.14
C ASN A 421 11.16 -7.41 -3.59
N HIS A 422 11.33 -6.25 -2.97
CA HIS A 422 10.24 -5.41 -2.46
C HIS A 422 9.91 -4.23 -3.39
N SER A 423 10.47 -4.19 -4.61
CA SER A 423 9.97 -3.31 -5.68
C SER A 423 8.71 -3.87 -6.34
N PHE A 424 8.42 -5.16 -6.12
CA PHE A 424 7.32 -5.94 -6.69
C PHE A 424 7.29 -5.99 -8.23
N LYS A 425 8.33 -5.47 -8.91
CA LYS A 425 8.48 -5.64 -10.36
C LYS A 425 8.77 -7.10 -10.66
N ALA A 426 8.18 -7.62 -11.74
CA ALA A 426 8.52 -8.93 -12.28
C ALA A 426 9.48 -8.78 -13.46
N SER A 427 10.51 -9.62 -13.51
CA SER A 427 11.40 -9.72 -14.67
C SER A 427 10.92 -10.81 -15.61
N LEU A 428 10.87 -10.51 -16.90
CA LEU A 428 10.59 -11.49 -17.95
C LEU A 428 11.60 -12.64 -18.01
N ALA A 429 12.82 -12.43 -17.51
CA ALA A 429 13.83 -13.47 -17.45
C ALA A 429 13.40 -14.67 -16.59
N VAL A 430 12.50 -14.46 -15.60
CA VAL A 430 12.02 -15.53 -14.71
C VAL A 430 11.17 -16.56 -15.44
N CYS A 431 10.62 -16.24 -16.62
CA CYS A 431 9.88 -17.20 -17.43
C CYS A 431 10.73 -18.41 -17.81
N SER A 432 12.04 -18.21 -17.99
CA SER A 432 12.98 -19.25 -18.41
C SER A 432 13.17 -20.37 -17.39
N GLU A 433 12.91 -20.09 -16.11
CA GLU A 433 12.97 -21.06 -15.00
C GLU A 433 11.97 -22.22 -15.18
N CYS A 434 10.85 -21.97 -15.87
CA CYS A 434 9.80 -22.96 -16.12
C CYS A 434 9.60 -23.29 -17.60
N HIS A 435 9.84 -22.33 -18.50
CA HIS A 435 9.51 -22.44 -19.93
C HIS A 435 10.73 -22.62 -20.85
N GLY A 436 11.93 -22.84 -20.29
CA GLY A 436 13.15 -23.03 -21.08
C GLY A 436 13.61 -21.71 -21.71
N ALA A 437 13.90 -21.66 -23.00
CA ALA A 437 14.43 -20.45 -23.64
C ALA A 437 13.39 -19.32 -23.87
N TYR A 438 12.17 -19.46 -23.34
CA TYR A 438 11.09 -18.51 -23.51
C TYR A 438 11.12 -17.44 -22.42
N ASP A 439 11.05 -16.17 -22.82
CA ASP A 439 11.13 -14.99 -21.97
C ASP A 439 9.84 -14.16 -21.97
N GLY A 440 8.70 -14.71 -22.42
CA GLY A 440 7.43 -13.98 -22.41
C GLY A 440 7.20 -13.02 -23.59
N GLY A 441 8.26 -12.50 -24.22
CA GLY A 441 8.18 -11.31 -25.07
C GLY A 441 7.18 -11.37 -26.22
N THR A 442 7.19 -12.45 -27.01
CA THR A 442 6.28 -12.58 -28.16
C THR A 442 4.79 -12.67 -27.76
N LEU A 443 4.49 -13.04 -26.51
CA LEU A 443 3.11 -13.07 -26.02
C LEU A 443 2.62 -11.66 -25.71
N GLN A 444 3.45 -10.86 -25.02
CA GLN A 444 3.11 -9.49 -24.67
C GLN A 444 2.83 -8.66 -25.92
N GLU A 445 3.74 -8.70 -26.90
CA GLU A 445 3.55 -8.03 -28.20
C GLU A 445 2.26 -8.49 -28.91
N SER A 446 1.94 -9.79 -28.85
CA SER A 446 0.71 -10.32 -29.45
C SER A 446 -0.55 -9.85 -28.72
N THR A 447 -0.52 -9.79 -27.39
CA THR A 447 -1.65 -9.32 -26.57
C THR A 447 -1.89 -7.83 -26.83
N GLU A 448 -0.84 -7.01 -26.81
CA GLU A 448 -0.91 -5.58 -27.11
C GLU A 448 -1.45 -5.32 -28.51
N ALA A 449 -0.96 -6.05 -29.52
CA ALA A 449 -1.44 -5.92 -30.89
C ALA A 449 -2.94 -6.25 -31.00
N MET A 450 -3.40 -7.30 -30.32
CA MET A 450 -4.82 -7.67 -30.29
C MET A 450 -5.68 -6.68 -29.50
N LEU A 451 -5.18 -6.12 -28.40
CA LEU A 451 -5.84 -5.04 -27.67
C LEU A 451 -6.00 -3.80 -28.55
N HIS A 452 -4.95 -3.39 -29.26
CA HIS A 452 -5.01 -2.27 -30.20
C HIS A 452 -6.04 -2.54 -31.32
N GLU A 453 -6.06 -3.74 -31.89
CA GLU A 453 -7.06 -4.12 -32.90
C GLU A 453 -8.48 -4.10 -32.33
N LEU A 454 -8.70 -4.62 -31.11
CA LEU A 454 -9.99 -4.56 -30.43
C LEU A 454 -10.42 -3.11 -30.17
N GLY A 455 -9.51 -2.24 -29.72
CA GLY A 455 -9.79 -0.82 -29.49
C GLY A 455 -10.24 -0.11 -30.76
N ALA A 456 -9.57 -0.38 -31.89
CA ALA A 456 -9.98 0.12 -33.20
C ALA A 456 -11.37 -0.40 -33.61
N GLN A 457 -11.64 -1.70 -33.43
CA GLN A 457 -12.96 -2.28 -33.74
C GLN A 457 -14.07 -1.69 -32.88
N MET A 458 -13.81 -1.44 -31.59
CA MET A 458 -14.76 -0.75 -30.71
C MET A 458 -15.08 0.66 -31.21
N GLY A 459 -14.05 1.40 -31.65
CA GLY A 459 -14.21 2.72 -32.24
C GLY A 459 -15.03 2.70 -33.53
N ASP A 460 -14.71 1.80 -34.46
CA ASP A 460 -15.44 1.61 -35.72
C ASP A 460 -16.91 1.20 -35.46
N TYR A 461 -17.14 0.30 -34.50
CA TYR A 461 -18.47 -0.12 -34.12
C TYR A 461 -19.29 1.05 -33.56
N LEU A 462 -18.72 1.84 -32.65
CA LEU A 462 -19.39 3.04 -32.12
C LEU A 462 -19.69 4.05 -33.23
N LEU A 463 -18.73 4.34 -34.11
CA LEU A 463 -18.91 5.26 -35.24
C LEU A 463 -20.05 4.80 -36.17
N SER A 464 -20.19 3.50 -36.39
CA SER A 464 -21.26 2.92 -37.20
C SER A 464 -22.67 3.16 -36.61
N LYS A 465 -22.77 3.26 -35.27
CA LYS A 465 -24.03 3.46 -34.54
C LYS A 465 -24.42 4.93 -34.41
N MET A 466 -23.45 5.84 -34.41
CA MET A 466 -23.70 7.28 -34.24
C MET A 466 -24.73 7.82 -35.26
N PRO A 467 -25.57 8.81 -34.92
CA PRO A 467 -26.24 9.65 -35.91
C PRO A 467 -25.28 10.70 -36.49
N ASP A 468 -25.69 11.42 -37.53
CA ASP A 468 -24.96 12.57 -38.07
C ASP A 468 -25.90 13.78 -38.12
N PRO A 469 -25.71 14.80 -37.27
CA PRO A 469 -24.68 14.91 -36.23
C PRO A 469 -24.93 14.02 -35.00
N VAL A 470 -23.90 13.81 -34.17
CA VAL A 470 -23.99 13.15 -32.85
C VAL A 470 -23.86 14.17 -31.72
N HIS A 471 -24.55 13.92 -30.61
CA HIS A 471 -24.47 14.73 -29.40
C HIS A 471 -23.54 14.07 -28.38
N VAL A 472 -22.55 14.81 -27.89
CA VAL A 472 -21.56 14.33 -26.90
C VAL A 472 -21.30 15.37 -25.81
N LYS A 473 -20.74 14.93 -24.69
CA LYS A 473 -20.21 15.82 -23.64
C LYS A 473 -18.78 15.45 -23.32
N ASP A 474 -17.91 16.43 -23.41
CA ASP A 474 -16.49 16.32 -23.10
C ASP A 474 -16.27 16.37 -21.59
N TYR A 475 -15.30 15.58 -21.11
CA TYR A 475 -14.73 15.70 -19.77
C TYR A 475 -13.48 16.58 -19.88
N THR A 476 -13.67 17.88 -19.70
CA THR A 476 -12.62 18.88 -19.91
C THR A 476 -11.80 19.07 -18.64
N PRO A 477 -10.47 18.91 -18.67
CA PRO A 477 -9.62 19.23 -17.52
C PRO A 477 -9.73 20.70 -17.15
N HIS A 478 -9.94 20.99 -15.86
CA HIS A 478 -10.00 22.34 -15.31
C HIS A 478 -9.03 22.49 -14.15
N GLU A 479 -8.24 23.57 -14.19
CA GLU A 479 -7.34 23.94 -13.10
C GLU A 479 -7.89 25.14 -12.34
N SER A 480 -8.15 24.96 -11.05
CA SER A 480 -8.58 26.05 -10.18
C SER A 480 -8.01 25.89 -8.78
N GLY A 481 -7.42 26.96 -8.25
CA GLY A 481 -6.83 26.96 -6.90
C GLY A 481 -5.71 25.92 -6.70
N GLY A 482 -4.98 25.53 -7.75
CA GLY A 482 -3.92 24.52 -7.70
C GLY A 482 -4.44 23.07 -7.68
N LYS A 483 -5.74 22.85 -7.89
CA LYS A 483 -6.33 21.53 -8.12
C LYS A 483 -6.67 21.37 -9.59
N SER A 484 -6.41 20.19 -10.13
CA SER A 484 -6.89 19.76 -11.44
C SER A 484 -8.05 18.80 -11.25
N TYR A 485 -9.16 19.03 -11.96
CA TYR A 485 -10.32 18.14 -11.98
C TYR A 485 -11.08 18.29 -13.28
N ASP A 486 -11.74 17.23 -13.72
CA ASP A 486 -12.49 17.28 -14.97
C ASP A 486 -13.90 17.85 -14.74
N VAL A 487 -14.32 18.71 -15.67
CA VAL A 487 -15.66 19.31 -15.70
C VAL A 487 -16.36 18.82 -16.96
N LYS A 488 -17.57 18.29 -16.78
CA LYS A 488 -18.41 17.89 -17.92
C LYS A 488 -18.86 19.15 -18.69
N SER A 489 -18.65 19.14 -20.00
CA SER A 489 -19.01 20.23 -20.90
C SER A 489 -20.53 20.36 -21.10
N ASP A 490 -20.92 21.49 -21.70
CA ASP A 490 -22.20 21.62 -22.38
C ASP A 490 -22.30 20.64 -23.55
N ASP A 491 -23.51 20.47 -24.08
CA ASP A 491 -23.78 19.57 -25.21
C ASP A 491 -23.03 20.02 -26.47
N LEU A 492 -22.22 19.11 -27.02
CA LEU A 492 -21.44 19.31 -28.24
C LEU A 492 -22.10 18.55 -29.39
N ILE A 493 -22.48 19.30 -30.44
CA ILE A 493 -23.03 18.73 -31.67
C ILE A 493 -21.85 18.51 -32.63
N LEU A 494 -21.51 17.25 -32.85
CA LEU A 494 -20.34 16.83 -33.60
C LEU A 494 -20.76 16.20 -34.94
N ASP A 495 -20.28 16.77 -36.03
CA ASP A 495 -20.42 16.16 -37.35
C ASP A 495 -19.51 14.94 -37.44
N LYS A 496 -20.04 13.81 -37.91
CA LYS A 496 -19.25 12.57 -38.04
C LYS A 496 -18.02 12.74 -38.90
N ALA A 497 -18.12 13.56 -39.95
CA ALA A 497 -17.03 13.83 -40.87
C ALA A 497 -15.83 14.53 -40.21
N ASN A 498 -16.02 15.12 -39.03
CA ASN A 498 -14.93 15.73 -38.26
C ASN A 498 -14.17 14.73 -37.39
N ILE A 499 -14.67 13.51 -37.20
CA ILE A 499 -14.01 12.47 -36.38
C ILE A 499 -12.97 11.75 -37.23
N THR A 500 -11.70 11.79 -36.80
CA THR A 500 -10.59 11.15 -37.52
C THR A 500 -10.12 9.85 -36.87
N ALA A 501 -10.30 9.70 -35.55
CA ALA A 501 -10.04 8.48 -34.80
C ALA A 501 -10.90 8.42 -33.54
N ILE A 502 -11.13 7.20 -33.06
CA ILE A 502 -11.86 6.91 -31.81
C ILE A 502 -11.03 5.90 -31.02
N GLU A 503 -10.63 6.26 -29.80
CA GLU A 503 -9.75 5.46 -28.95
C GLU A 503 -10.44 5.18 -27.61
N PRO A 504 -10.47 3.93 -27.09
CA PRO A 504 -11.04 3.64 -25.78
C PRO A 504 -10.31 4.38 -24.65
N THR A 505 -11.05 4.87 -23.66
CA THR A 505 -10.53 5.48 -22.44
C THR A 505 -11.43 5.17 -21.23
N GLU A 506 -10.95 5.41 -20.02
CA GLU A 506 -11.70 5.17 -18.78
C GLU A 506 -11.80 6.45 -17.93
N PRO A 507 -12.68 7.41 -18.27
CA PRO A 507 -12.89 8.61 -17.46
C PRO A 507 -13.75 8.31 -16.22
N HIS A 508 -13.15 8.41 -15.03
CA HIS A 508 -13.80 8.30 -13.72
C HIS A 508 -14.59 7.00 -13.46
N GLY A 509 -14.00 5.85 -13.73
CA GLY A 509 -14.61 4.53 -13.50
C GLY A 509 -15.62 4.12 -14.56
N GLN A 510 -15.78 4.89 -15.63
CA GLN A 510 -16.72 4.62 -16.72
C GLN A 510 -15.97 4.33 -18.01
N GLN A 511 -16.51 3.43 -18.81
CA GLN A 511 -16.07 3.23 -20.19
C GLN A 511 -16.33 4.51 -20.98
N GLY A 512 -15.37 4.91 -21.81
CA GLY A 512 -15.46 6.08 -22.65
C GLY A 512 -14.56 5.98 -23.86
N PHE A 513 -14.56 7.05 -24.66
CA PHE A 513 -13.76 7.16 -25.87
C PHE A 513 -13.20 8.56 -26.04
N ILE A 514 -11.94 8.65 -26.48
CA ILE A 514 -11.33 9.88 -26.98
C ILE A 514 -11.65 9.96 -28.48
N LEU A 515 -12.30 11.05 -28.89
CA LEU A 515 -12.56 11.35 -30.30
C LEU A 515 -11.50 12.34 -30.79
N LYS A 516 -10.65 11.94 -31.74
CA LYS A 516 -9.72 12.86 -32.41
C LYS A 516 -10.46 13.62 -33.50
N LEU A 517 -10.25 14.93 -33.59
CA LEU A 517 -10.97 15.84 -34.48
C LEU A 517 -10.08 16.31 -35.63
N GLY A 518 -10.62 16.33 -36.86
CA GLY A 518 -9.92 16.82 -38.05
C GLY A 518 -9.81 18.34 -38.11
N ALA A 519 -10.82 19.03 -37.57
CA ALA A 519 -10.85 20.47 -37.36
C ALA A 519 -11.13 20.78 -35.88
N PRO A 520 -10.43 21.77 -35.28
CA PRO A 520 -10.66 22.15 -33.90
C PRO A 520 -12.10 22.57 -33.64
N MET A 521 -12.61 22.23 -32.46
CA MET A 521 -13.94 22.64 -32.00
C MET A 521 -13.84 23.48 -30.74
N GLU A 522 -14.82 24.38 -30.55
CA GLU A 522 -14.96 25.15 -29.32
C GLU A 522 -15.84 24.36 -28.34
N VAL A 523 -15.28 23.98 -27.20
CA VAL A 523 -15.99 23.36 -26.08
C VAL A 523 -16.32 24.44 -25.07
N THR A 524 -17.57 24.45 -24.61
CA THR A 524 -18.00 25.30 -23.49
C THR A 524 -18.25 24.43 -22.27
N TYR A 525 -17.69 24.79 -21.13
CA TYR A 525 -17.87 24.08 -19.86
C TYR A 525 -18.01 25.10 -18.72
N SER A 526 -18.70 24.72 -17.66
CA SER A 526 -18.99 25.63 -16.53
C SER A 526 -18.53 24.98 -15.23
N PRO A 527 -17.32 25.31 -14.74
CA PRO A 527 -16.86 24.90 -13.42
C PRO A 527 -17.79 25.44 -12.34
N GLN A 528 -17.80 24.80 -11.19
CA GLN A 528 -18.60 25.26 -10.07
C GLN A 528 -18.13 26.65 -9.63
N ASP A 529 -19.06 27.59 -9.46
CA ASP A 529 -18.82 28.96 -9.00
C ASP A 529 -17.93 29.83 -9.93
N GLU A 530 -17.71 29.41 -11.17
CA GLU A 530 -17.04 30.17 -12.23
C GLU A 530 -18.00 30.46 -13.40
N ASP A 531 -17.71 31.49 -14.20
CA ASP A 531 -18.44 31.73 -15.45
C ASP A 531 -18.10 30.62 -16.47
N ALA A 532 -18.89 30.51 -17.55
CA ALA A 532 -18.62 29.53 -18.60
C ALA A 532 -17.27 29.79 -19.28
N HIS A 533 -16.46 28.76 -19.37
CA HIS A 533 -15.17 28.76 -20.04
C HIS A 533 -15.29 28.20 -21.46
N LYS A 534 -14.42 28.66 -22.35
CA LYS A 534 -14.36 28.21 -23.74
C LYS A 534 -12.95 27.74 -24.08
N LEU A 535 -12.86 26.53 -24.62
CA LEU A 535 -11.59 25.92 -25.00
C LEU A 535 -11.67 25.46 -26.46
N SER A 536 -10.63 25.76 -27.25
CA SER A 536 -10.49 25.15 -28.57
C SER A 536 -9.75 23.82 -28.41
N VAL A 537 -10.41 22.72 -28.75
CA VAL A 537 -9.88 21.37 -28.59
C VAL A 537 -9.71 20.67 -29.95
N THR A 538 -8.76 19.74 -30.00
CA THR A 538 -8.56 18.82 -31.14
C THR A 538 -8.91 17.38 -30.81
N GLU A 539 -9.29 17.14 -29.56
CA GLU A 539 -9.79 15.87 -29.07
C GLU A 539 -10.82 16.12 -27.97
N VAL A 540 -11.78 15.22 -27.82
CA VAL A 540 -12.75 15.24 -26.73
C VAL A 540 -12.79 13.86 -26.06
N GLN A 541 -12.82 13.83 -24.73
CA GLN A 541 -12.93 12.61 -23.92
C GLN A 541 -14.37 12.45 -23.45
N VAL A 542 -15.06 11.41 -23.92
CA VAL A 542 -16.51 11.26 -23.74
C VAL A 542 -16.81 9.94 -23.06
N GLN A 543 -17.56 9.96 -21.96
CA GLN A 543 -18.10 8.72 -21.37
C GLN A 543 -19.11 8.07 -22.31
N LEU A 544 -19.16 6.74 -22.35
CA LEU A 544 -20.04 6.01 -23.26
C LEU A 544 -21.52 6.39 -23.10
N GLY A 545 -21.95 6.68 -21.86
CA GLY A 545 -23.31 7.13 -21.56
C GLY A 545 -23.63 8.56 -22.01
N ASP A 546 -22.62 9.37 -22.36
CA ASP A 546 -22.80 10.75 -22.84
C ASP A 546 -22.82 10.86 -24.37
N PHE A 547 -22.63 9.75 -25.10
CA PHE A 547 -23.01 9.70 -26.51
C PHE A 547 -24.53 9.61 -26.59
N THR A 548 -25.19 10.61 -27.18
CA THR A 548 -26.65 10.67 -27.24
C THR A 548 -27.17 10.97 -28.65
N THR A 549 -28.43 10.63 -28.88
CA THR A 549 -29.10 10.86 -30.17
C THR A 549 -29.69 12.27 -30.29
N ASP A 550 -30.09 12.88 -29.18
CA ASP A 550 -30.82 14.15 -29.11
C ASP A 550 -30.39 15.04 -27.92
N GLY A 551 -29.21 14.78 -27.36
CA GLY A 551 -28.73 15.40 -26.12
C GLY A 551 -29.30 14.78 -24.84
N LYS A 552 -30.14 13.72 -24.95
CA LYS A 552 -30.83 13.11 -23.79
C LYS A 552 -30.74 11.58 -23.77
N ALA A 553 -31.16 10.91 -24.83
CA ALA A 553 -31.20 9.46 -24.87
C ALA A 553 -29.81 8.90 -25.25
N ALA A 554 -29.25 8.06 -24.38
CA ALA A 554 -28.00 7.36 -24.64
C ALA A 554 -28.07 6.59 -25.96
N LEU A 555 -27.01 6.70 -26.75
CA LEU A 555 -26.90 6.10 -28.08
C LEU A 555 -26.78 4.57 -28.00
N ILE A 556 -26.00 4.11 -27.04
CA ILE A 556 -25.68 2.70 -26.81
C ILE A 556 -26.47 2.26 -25.60
N GLU A 557 -27.34 1.27 -25.74
CA GLU A 557 -28.01 0.67 -24.58
C GLU A 557 -27.02 -0.12 -23.72
N THR A 558 -27.24 -0.24 -22.42
CA THR A 558 -26.29 -0.95 -21.53
C THR A 558 -26.14 -2.44 -21.86
N SER A 559 -27.12 -3.02 -22.58
CA SER A 559 -27.08 -4.39 -23.07
C SER A 559 -26.41 -4.56 -24.44
N ASP A 560 -26.00 -3.47 -25.10
CA ASP A 560 -25.29 -3.55 -26.38
C ASP A 560 -23.94 -4.26 -26.19
N PRO A 561 -23.52 -5.14 -27.14
CA PRO A 561 -22.23 -5.82 -27.09
C PRO A 561 -21.03 -4.92 -26.84
N LEU A 562 -21.09 -3.64 -27.25
CA LEU A 562 -20.01 -2.68 -27.01
C LEU A 562 -19.69 -2.50 -25.52
N VAL A 563 -20.68 -2.58 -24.62
CA VAL A 563 -20.46 -2.41 -23.17
C VAL A 563 -19.73 -3.60 -22.56
N LYS A 564 -20.05 -4.81 -23.02
CA LYS A 564 -19.32 -6.03 -22.66
C LYS A 564 -17.91 -6.03 -23.26
N ALA A 565 -17.78 -5.52 -24.49
CA ALA A 565 -16.48 -5.41 -25.16
C ALA A 565 -15.55 -4.42 -24.45
N GLY A 566 -16.06 -3.26 -24.05
CA GLY A 566 -15.28 -2.29 -23.28
C GLY A 566 -14.89 -2.83 -21.91
N TRP A 567 -15.78 -3.57 -21.23
CA TRP A 567 -15.40 -4.27 -19.99
C TRP A 567 -14.21 -5.21 -20.23
N ASN A 568 -14.29 -6.09 -21.23
CA ASN A 568 -13.21 -7.02 -21.56
C ASN A 568 -11.91 -6.30 -21.96
N TYR A 569 -11.99 -5.22 -22.74
CA TYR A 569 -10.83 -4.41 -23.11
C TYR A 569 -10.10 -3.88 -21.87
N PHE A 570 -10.81 -3.21 -20.96
CA PHE A 570 -10.21 -2.62 -19.76
C PHE A 570 -9.81 -3.68 -18.71
N LEU A 571 -10.43 -4.86 -18.70
CA LEU A 571 -10.01 -5.99 -17.87
C LEU A 571 -8.59 -6.44 -18.26
N ILE A 572 -8.37 -6.68 -19.55
CA ILE A 572 -7.08 -7.16 -20.06
C ILE A 572 -6.04 -6.04 -20.03
N HIS A 573 -6.41 -4.81 -20.38
CA HIS A 573 -5.52 -3.66 -20.29
C HIS A 573 -5.11 -3.37 -18.83
N GLY A 574 -6.06 -3.42 -17.89
CA GLY A 574 -5.81 -3.17 -16.47
C GLY A 574 -4.96 -4.26 -15.79
N ASP A 575 -5.08 -5.51 -16.22
CA ASP A 575 -4.23 -6.60 -15.73
C ASP A 575 -2.73 -6.27 -15.85
N GLY A 576 -2.32 -5.54 -16.88
CA GLY A 576 -0.96 -5.00 -17.00
C GLY A 576 0.15 -6.05 -17.11
N SER A 577 -0.18 -7.35 -17.14
CA SER A 577 0.76 -8.44 -17.41
C SER A 577 0.92 -8.72 -18.90
N GLU A 578 0.16 -8.00 -19.74
CA GLU A 578 0.13 -8.15 -21.19
C GLU A 578 -0.11 -9.63 -21.60
N GLY A 579 -0.96 -10.31 -20.83
CA GLY A 579 -1.40 -11.68 -21.07
C GLY A 579 -0.61 -12.75 -20.33
N ILE A 580 0.47 -12.42 -19.62
CA ILE A 580 1.31 -13.40 -18.90
C ILE A 580 0.54 -14.12 -17.79
N HIS A 581 -0.35 -13.44 -17.07
CA HIS A 581 -1.08 -14.05 -15.96
C HIS A 581 -1.96 -15.22 -16.42
N ASN A 582 -2.64 -15.12 -17.56
CA ASN A 582 -3.48 -16.20 -18.09
C ASN A 582 -3.57 -16.19 -19.63
N PRO A 583 -2.53 -16.66 -20.35
CA PRO A 583 -2.40 -16.45 -21.78
C PRO A 583 -3.58 -17.02 -22.60
N ALA A 584 -4.05 -18.21 -22.24
CA ALA A 584 -5.16 -18.85 -22.94
C ALA A 584 -6.47 -18.07 -22.76
N PHE A 585 -6.79 -17.70 -21.53
CA PHE A 585 -8.00 -16.94 -21.20
C PHE A 585 -8.02 -15.58 -21.87
N VAL A 586 -6.90 -14.84 -21.82
CA VAL A 586 -6.76 -13.53 -22.47
C VAL A 586 -6.97 -13.64 -23.99
N MET A 587 -6.35 -14.61 -24.64
CA MET A 587 -6.49 -14.81 -26.08
C MET A 587 -7.91 -15.20 -26.48
N ASP A 588 -8.59 -16.01 -25.67
CA ASP A 588 -9.99 -16.39 -25.91
C ASP A 588 -10.93 -15.19 -25.73
N ILE A 589 -10.71 -14.36 -24.70
CA ILE A 589 -11.46 -13.10 -24.49
C ILE A 589 -11.31 -12.18 -25.67
N LEU A 590 -10.08 -11.88 -26.10
CA LEU A 590 -9.84 -10.92 -27.16
C LEU A 590 -10.49 -11.38 -28.47
N ARG A 591 -10.33 -12.66 -28.85
CA ARG A 591 -10.98 -13.21 -30.05
C ARG A 591 -12.50 -13.19 -29.97
N ALA A 592 -13.08 -13.67 -28.87
CA ALA A 592 -14.52 -13.73 -28.70
C ALA A 592 -15.15 -12.32 -28.68
N THR A 593 -14.46 -11.36 -28.08
CA THR A 593 -14.90 -9.95 -28.04
C THR A 593 -14.88 -9.32 -29.43
N MET A 594 -13.79 -9.50 -30.18
CA MET A 594 -13.70 -9.02 -31.57
C MET A 594 -14.75 -9.68 -32.47
N ASP A 595 -15.00 -10.98 -32.29
CA ASP A 595 -16.05 -11.68 -33.02
C ASP A 595 -17.46 -11.16 -32.68
N ALA A 596 -17.70 -10.72 -31.45
CA ALA A 596 -18.99 -10.15 -31.03
C ALA A 596 -19.26 -8.74 -31.60
N LEU A 597 -18.24 -8.03 -32.08
CA LEU A 597 -18.35 -6.70 -32.69
C LEU A 597 -18.43 -6.72 -34.23
N LYS A 598 -18.33 -7.90 -34.85
CA LYS A 598 -18.52 -8.10 -36.31
C LYS A 598 -20.00 -8.18 -36.67
#